data_AF-A0A2V7BEM7-F1
#
_entry.id   AF-A0A2V7BEM7-F1
#
_cell.length_a   1.000
_cell.length_b   1.000
_cell.length_c   1.000
_cell.angle_alpha   90.00
_cell.angle_beta   90.00
_cell.angle_gamma   90.00
#
_symmetry.space_group_name_H-M   'P 1'
#
loop_
_entity.id
_entity.type
_entity.pdbx_description
1 polymer ?
#
loop_
_entity_poly.entity_id
_entity_poly.type
_entity_poly.pdbx_seq_one_letter_code
_entity_poly.pdbx_strand_id
1 'polypeptide(L)'
;MKATNVLAAMVLIGGVAGCASTGTTPAAPTRELHSILPGWERYFTINWQPDTQSGRRVVSGSVQNRYGATASRVQLLVEGLDDQGGILSQRVVWLGGTIGPFETVHFDVRVEPAANYRVTIFAYDQGRGGGP
;
A
#
# COMPACT_ATOMS: atom_id res chain seq x y z
N MET A 1 2.55 -42.29 -36.76
CA MET A 1 1.27 -42.99 -37.02
C MET A 1 1.32 -44.37 -36.37
N LYS A 2 0.28 -44.71 -35.60
CA LYS A 2 -0.01 -45.91 -34.77
C LYS A 2 -0.16 -45.49 -33.30
N ALA A 3 -1.26 -45.76 -32.59
CA ALA A 3 -2.52 -46.40 -32.96
C ALA A 3 -3.60 -45.94 -31.94
N THR A 4 -4.84 -45.91 -32.43
CA THR A 4 -6.07 -45.54 -31.73
C THR A 4 -6.59 -46.69 -30.85
N ASN A 5 -7.05 -46.31 -29.64
CA ASN A 5 -8.10 -46.82 -28.73
C ASN A 5 -8.42 -48.33 -28.60
N VAL A 6 -8.78 -48.76 -27.37
CA VAL A 6 -10.10 -49.36 -27.03
C VAL A 6 -10.27 -49.60 -25.51
N LEU A 7 -11.49 -49.26 -25.06
CA LEU A 7 -12.27 -49.49 -23.83
C LEU A 7 -11.78 -50.44 -22.71
N ALA A 8 -12.07 -50.04 -21.46
CA ALA A 8 -12.92 -50.82 -20.54
C ALA A 8 -13.44 -49.96 -19.38
N ALA A 9 -14.74 -50.02 -19.15
CA ALA A 9 -15.42 -49.42 -18.01
C ALA A 9 -15.15 -50.23 -16.72
N MET A 10 -14.92 -49.55 -15.61
CA MET A 10 -15.08 -50.12 -14.27
C MET A 10 -15.93 -49.17 -13.43
N VAL A 11 -17.17 -49.60 -13.20
CA VAL A 11 -18.07 -49.07 -12.20
C VAL A 11 -17.50 -49.45 -10.82
N LEU A 12 -17.17 -48.46 -10.00
CA LEU A 12 -16.95 -48.64 -8.57
C LEU A 12 -18.04 -47.90 -7.80
N ILE A 13 -18.88 -48.70 -7.15
CA ILE A 13 -19.87 -48.31 -6.16
C ILE A 13 -19.14 -48.13 -4.82
N GLY A 14 -19.41 -47.03 -4.11
CA GLY A 14 -19.26 -46.97 -2.66
C GLY A 14 -18.24 -45.96 -2.14
N GLY A 15 -18.74 -44.95 -1.42
CA GLY A 15 -17.92 -44.09 -0.58
C GLY A 15 -18.57 -42.75 -0.30
N VAL A 16 -19.47 -42.68 0.69
CA VAL A 16 -19.81 -41.39 1.33
C VAL A 16 -18.58 -40.96 2.12
N ALA A 17 -17.67 -40.25 1.46
CA ALA A 17 -16.65 -39.45 2.12
C ALA A 17 -17.12 -38.01 1.99
N GLY A 18 -17.52 -37.42 3.12
CA GLY A 18 -18.00 -36.04 3.17
C GLY A 18 -17.05 -35.12 2.42
N CYS A 19 -17.60 -34.34 1.49
CA CYS A 19 -16.89 -33.22 0.90
C CYS A 19 -16.65 -32.20 2.01
N ALA A 20 -15.63 -32.42 2.84
CA ALA A 20 -14.94 -31.33 3.50
C ALA A 20 -14.32 -30.52 2.36
N SER A 21 -15.13 -29.63 1.81
CA SER A 21 -14.71 -28.64 0.85
C SER A 21 -13.74 -27.77 1.62
N THR A 22 -12.45 -28.09 1.57
CA THR A 22 -11.40 -27.11 1.84
C THR A 22 -11.45 -26.13 0.69
N GLY A 23 -12.51 -25.31 0.69
CA GLY A 23 -12.55 -24.09 -0.06
C GLY A 23 -11.46 -23.22 0.53
N THR A 24 -10.26 -23.29 -0.05
CA THR A 24 -9.34 -22.17 0.02
C THR A 24 -10.09 -21.01 -0.61
N THR A 25 -10.78 -20.23 0.20
CA THR A 25 -11.35 -18.95 -0.20
C THR A 25 -10.19 -18.19 -0.83
N PRO A 26 -10.21 -17.90 -2.14
CA PRO A 26 -9.21 -17.01 -2.71
C PRO A 26 -9.27 -15.74 -1.88
N ALA A 27 -8.13 -15.31 -1.33
CA ALA A 27 -8.05 -13.97 -0.75
C ALA A 27 -8.60 -13.02 -1.81
N ALA A 28 -9.68 -12.31 -1.47
CA ALA A 28 -10.25 -11.32 -2.38
C ALA A 28 -9.11 -10.41 -2.85
N PRO A 29 -9.07 -10.01 -4.13
CA PRO A 29 -8.03 -9.12 -4.61
C PRO A 29 -8.05 -7.88 -3.71
N THR A 30 -6.96 -7.67 -2.97
CA THR A 30 -6.74 -6.43 -2.23
C THR A 30 -6.79 -5.32 -3.26
N ARG A 31 -7.83 -4.50 -3.23
CA ARG A 31 -7.96 -3.38 -4.15
C ARG A 31 -6.76 -2.46 -3.90
N GLU A 32 -5.93 -2.27 -4.93
CA GLU A 32 -4.81 -1.34 -4.86
C GLU A 32 -5.31 0.04 -4.43
N LEU A 33 -4.67 0.59 -3.41
CA LEU A 33 -4.91 1.93 -2.92
C LEU A 33 -4.12 2.91 -3.78
N HIS A 34 -4.75 4.02 -4.12
CA HIS A 34 -4.07 5.16 -4.72
C HIS A 34 -4.36 6.39 -3.87
N SER A 35 -3.57 7.45 -4.05
CA SER A 35 -3.91 8.75 -3.48
C SER A 35 -5.32 9.14 -3.87
N ILE A 36 -6.16 9.46 -2.87
CA ILE A 36 -7.53 9.90 -3.11
C ILE A 36 -7.59 11.41 -3.44
N LEU A 37 -6.48 12.13 -3.26
CA LEU A 37 -6.34 13.55 -3.58
C LEU A 37 -5.25 13.74 -4.64
N PRO A 38 -5.57 13.53 -5.93
CA PRO A 38 -4.63 13.79 -7.01
C PRO A 38 -4.19 15.26 -7.02
N GLY A 39 -2.92 15.51 -7.36
CA GLY A 39 -2.36 16.86 -7.40
C GLY A 39 -1.91 17.40 -6.04
N TRP A 40 -1.84 16.57 -5.00
CA TRP A 40 -1.26 16.93 -3.70
C TRP A 40 0.15 17.51 -3.83
N GLU A 41 0.88 17.14 -4.88
CA GLU A 41 2.24 17.56 -5.18
C GLU A 41 2.35 19.08 -5.31
N ARG A 42 1.28 19.79 -5.67
CA ARG A 42 1.31 21.26 -5.69
C ARG A 42 1.44 21.88 -4.30
N TYR A 43 1.01 21.16 -3.25
CA TYR A 43 0.95 21.65 -1.88
C TYR A 43 2.03 21.04 -1.00
N PHE A 44 2.52 19.82 -1.31
CA PHE A 44 3.53 19.17 -0.49
C PHE A 44 4.75 18.73 -1.29
N THR A 45 5.90 18.75 -0.64
CA THR A 45 7.10 18.01 -1.06
C THR A 45 7.27 16.84 -0.10
N ILE A 46 7.53 15.64 -0.61
CA ILE A 46 7.96 14.50 0.21
C ILE A 46 9.38 14.14 -0.20
N ASN A 47 10.28 14.12 0.78
CA ASN A 47 11.60 13.51 0.64
C ASN A 47 11.64 12.28 1.53
N TRP A 48 12.10 11.15 1.01
CA TRP A 48 12.13 9.92 1.77
C TRP A 48 13.26 9.02 1.29
N GLN A 49 13.67 8.10 2.16
CA GLN A 49 14.65 7.08 1.87
C GLN A 49 14.36 5.81 2.69
N PRO A 50 14.70 4.62 2.17
CA PRO A 50 14.68 3.41 2.98
C PRO A 50 15.80 3.47 4.03
N ASP A 51 15.48 3.01 5.24
CA ASP A 51 16.41 2.91 6.36
C ASP A 51 16.16 1.60 7.15
N THR A 52 17.03 1.31 8.12
CA THR A 52 16.90 0.20 9.04
C THR A 52 17.10 0.68 10.48
N GLN A 53 16.04 0.63 11.28
CA GLN A 53 16.06 1.04 12.68
C GLN A 53 15.84 -0.17 13.59
N SER A 54 16.78 -0.44 14.49
CA SER A 54 16.73 -1.58 15.42
C SER A 54 16.44 -2.92 14.73
N GLY A 55 17.06 -3.14 13.56
CA GLY A 55 16.89 -4.35 12.75
C GLY A 55 15.57 -4.45 11.98
N ARG A 56 14.72 -3.41 12.00
CA ARG A 56 13.47 -3.37 11.24
C ARG A 56 13.60 -2.38 10.07
N ARG A 57 13.03 -2.75 8.91
CA ARG A 57 12.96 -1.86 7.75
C ARG A 57 12.00 -0.71 8.04
N VAL A 58 12.45 0.49 7.71
CA VAL A 58 11.72 1.74 7.89
C VAL A 58 11.84 2.54 6.60
N VAL A 59 10.81 3.31 6.26
CA VAL A 59 10.93 4.43 5.32
C VAL A 59 10.90 5.70 6.16
N SER A 60 12.01 6.43 6.13
CA SER A 60 12.21 7.66 6.88
C SER A 60 12.21 8.85 5.93
N GLY A 61 11.68 9.98 6.36
CA GLY A 61 11.56 11.12 5.48
C GLY A 61 10.94 12.34 6.12
N SER A 62 10.63 13.30 5.26
CA SER A 62 9.95 14.53 5.63
C SER A 62 8.85 14.89 4.65
N VAL A 63 7.84 15.57 5.17
CA VAL A 63 6.78 16.20 4.40
C VAL A 63 6.83 17.69 4.68
N GLN A 64 7.07 18.46 3.62
CA GLN A 64 7.02 19.90 3.65
C GLN A 64 5.67 20.36 3.11
N ASN A 65 4.94 21.16 3.86
CA ASN A 65 3.82 21.95 3.33
C ASN A 65 4.40 23.17 2.62
N ARG A 66 4.17 23.30 1.31
CA ARG A 66 4.61 24.44 0.49
C ARG A 66 3.56 25.53 0.37
N TYR A 67 2.41 25.37 1.03
CA TYR A 67 1.28 26.27 0.90
C TYR A 67 1.13 27.16 2.14
N GLY A 68 0.54 28.34 1.95
CA GLY A 68 0.31 29.35 2.99
C GLY A 68 -0.79 29.00 4.01
N ALA A 69 -1.35 27.78 3.97
CA ALA A 69 -2.40 27.34 4.88
C ALA A 69 -1.99 26.05 5.59
N THR A 70 -2.40 25.92 6.85
CA THR A 70 -2.21 24.71 7.64
C THR A 70 -2.92 23.53 7.00
N ALA A 71 -2.24 22.40 6.88
CA ALA A 71 -2.84 21.12 6.56
C ALA A 71 -3.08 20.33 7.84
N SER A 72 -4.22 19.67 7.93
CA SER A 72 -4.57 18.79 9.03
C SER A 72 -4.91 17.41 8.51
N ARG A 73 -4.97 16.43 9.41
CA ARG A 73 -5.39 15.07 9.06
C ARG A 73 -4.61 14.50 7.86
N VAL A 74 -3.30 14.77 7.83
CA VAL A 74 -2.43 14.33 6.74
C VAL A 74 -2.12 12.85 6.89
N GLN A 75 -2.39 12.11 5.83
CA GLN A 75 -2.12 10.68 5.70
C GLN A 75 -1.15 10.42 4.56
N LEU A 76 -0.21 9.50 4.78
CA LEU A 76 0.68 8.98 3.76
C LEU A 76 0.23 7.60 3.31
N LEU A 77 0.34 7.33 2.02
CA LEU A 77 0.32 5.99 1.46
C LEU A 77 1.78 5.59 1.17
N VAL A 78 2.24 4.55 1.87
CA VAL A 78 3.55 3.94 1.67
C VAL A 78 3.35 2.60 0.99
N GLU A 79 4.00 2.41 -0.15
CA GLU A 79 3.89 1.22 -0.97
C GLU A 79 5.25 0.55 -1.09
N GLY A 80 5.32 -0.75 -0.83
CA GLY A 80 6.48 -1.57 -1.14
C GLY A 80 6.35 -2.14 -2.54
N LEU A 81 7.40 -2.02 -3.33
CA LEU A 81 7.43 -2.38 -4.76
C LEU A 81 8.38 -3.53 -5.04
N ASP A 82 8.04 -4.35 -6.03
CA ASP A 82 8.96 -5.31 -6.63
C ASP A 82 9.94 -4.63 -7.62
N ASP A 83 10.85 -5.42 -8.20
CA ASP A 83 11.87 -4.94 -9.14
C ASP A 83 11.28 -4.38 -10.45
N GLN A 84 10.02 -4.68 -10.76
CA GLN A 84 9.30 -4.19 -11.94
C GLN A 84 8.37 -3.01 -11.63
N GLY A 85 8.34 -2.55 -10.38
CA GLY A 85 7.46 -1.48 -9.91
C GLY A 85 6.03 -1.92 -9.56
N GLY A 86 5.76 -3.23 -9.55
CA GLY A 86 4.51 -3.81 -9.07
C GLY A 86 4.36 -3.65 -7.57
N ILE A 87 3.13 -3.46 -7.09
CA ILE A 87 2.84 -3.23 -5.67
C ILE A 87 2.83 -4.58 -4.92
N LEU A 88 3.76 -4.74 -3.98
CA LEU A 88 3.83 -5.90 -3.08
C LEU A 88 3.07 -5.67 -1.77
N SER A 89 3.08 -4.43 -1.29
CA SER A 89 2.41 -4.05 -0.03
C SER A 89 2.00 -2.59 -0.05
N GLN A 90 0.96 -2.26 0.71
CA GLN A 90 0.48 -0.90 0.87
C GLN A 90 0.09 -0.64 2.32
N ARG A 91 0.37 0.58 2.78
CA ARG A 91 0.04 1.01 4.13
C ARG A 91 -0.33 2.48 4.15
N VAL A 92 -1.46 2.79 4.77
CA VAL A 92 -1.83 4.17 5.09
C VAL A 92 -1.41 4.49 6.53
N VAL A 93 -0.73 5.62 6.72
CA VAL A 93 -0.27 6.08 8.04
C VAL A 93 -0.62 7.54 8.27
N TRP A 94 -0.87 7.89 9.52
CA TRP A 94 -1.07 9.28 9.95
C TRP A 94 0.28 9.92 10.29
N LEU A 95 0.53 11.12 9.79
CA LEU A 95 1.69 11.92 10.21
C LEU A 95 1.52 12.52 11.61
N GLY A 96 0.30 12.51 12.13
CA GLY A 96 -0.04 13.17 13.39
C GLY A 96 -0.12 14.70 13.23
N GLY A 97 -0.71 15.34 14.24
CA GLY A 97 -0.80 16.80 14.33
C GLY A 97 -1.34 17.52 13.09
N THR A 98 -0.89 18.76 12.93
CA THR A 98 -1.10 19.60 11.75
C THR A 98 0.25 19.97 11.17
N ILE A 99 0.32 20.19 9.86
CA ILE A 99 1.49 20.75 9.20
C ILE A 99 1.16 22.21 8.86
N GLY A 100 1.73 23.14 9.62
CA GLY A 100 1.57 24.57 9.43
C GLY A 100 2.07 25.08 8.07
N PRO A 101 1.83 26.36 7.75
CA PRO A 101 2.31 26.98 6.52
C PRO A 101 3.83 26.90 6.41
N PHE A 102 4.34 26.42 5.27
CA PHE A 102 5.79 26.30 5.00
C PHE A 102 6.55 25.38 5.97
N GLU A 103 5.83 24.66 6.85
CA GLU A 103 6.41 23.77 7.86
C GLU A 103 6.87 22.46 7.23
N THR A 104 7.88 21.83 7.84
CA THR A 104 8.34 20.48 7.51
C THR A 104 8.22 19.58 8.74
N VAL A 105 7.55 18.45 8.57
CA VAL A 105 7.44 17.39 9.60
C VAL A 105 8.20 16.16 9.15
N HIS A 106 8.76 15.42 10.11
CA HIS A 106 9.51 14.19 9.85
C HIS A 106 8.69 12.95 10.19
N PHE A 107 8.96 11.85 9.52
CA PHE A 107 8.26 10.58 9.76
C PHE A 107 9.22 9.40 9.64
N ASP A 108 8.85 8.35 10.38
CA ASP A 108 9.46 7.02 10.32
C ASP A 108 8.35 5.97 10.23
N VAL A 109 8.27 5.25 9.12
CA VAL A 109 7.23 4.25 8.87
C VAL A 109 7.86 2.87 8.76
N ARG A 110 7.51 1.97 9.69
CA ARG A 110 7.88 0.56 9.57
C ARG A 110 7.20 -0.06 8.35
N VAL A 111 7.98 -0.77 7.54
CA VAL A 111 7.52 -1.37 6.28
C VAL A 111 7.98 -2.82 6.19
N GLU A 112 7.25 -3.61 5.40
CA GLU A 112 7.72 -4.93 4.99
C GLU A 112 8.88 -4.79 4.00
N PRO A 113 9.80 -5.78 3.93
CA PRO A 113 10.88 -5.77 2.96
C PRO A 113 10.36 -5.71 1.51
N ALA A 114 10.87 -4.75 0.74
CA ALA A 114 10.60 -4.61 -0.69
C ALA A 114 11.87 -4.18 -1.44
N ALA A 115 11.88 -4.33 -2.77
CA ALA A 115 13.01 -3.91 -3.62
C ALA A 115 13.11 -2.38 -3.68
N ASN A 116 11.95 -1.70 -3.73
CA ASN A 116 11.85 -0.26 -3.66
C ASN A 116 10.59 0.16 -2.90
N TYR A 117 10.45 1.45 -2.61
CA TYR A 117 9.26 2.01 -2.00
C TYR A 117 8.71 3.19 -2.80
N ARG A 118 7.48 3.57 -2.51
CA ARG A 118 6.88 4.81 -2.97
C ARG A 118 6.08 5.42 -1.84
N VAL A 119 6.20 6.74 -1.66
CA VAL A 119 5.47 7.50 -0.64
C VAL A 119 4.69 8.61 -1.31
N THR A 120 3.40 8.68 -1.03
CA THR A 120 2.49 9.71 -1.55
C THR A 120 1.60 10.25 -0.43
N ILE A 121 1.08 11.47 -0.60
CA ILE A 121 -0.03 11.93 0.26
C ILE A 121 -1.26 11.12 -0.14
N PHE A 122 -1.82 10.38 0.80
CA PHE A 122 -3.08 9.66 0.59
C PHE A 122 -4.26 10.63 0.70
N ALA A 123 -4.33 11.38 1.81
CA ALA A 123 -5.41 12.28 2.14
C ALA A 123 -4.92 13.43 3.06
N TYR A 124 -5.58 14.57 3.03
CA TYR A 124 -5.39 15.67 3.98
C TYR A 124 -6.61 16.60 3.95
N ASP A 125 -6.84 17.32 5.05
CA ASP A 125 -7.80 18.41 5.12
C ASP A 125 -7.05 19.74 5.09
N GLN A 126 -7.37 20.58 4.11
CA GLN A 126 -6.80 21.92 4.01
C GLN A 126 -7.49 22.83 5.02
N GLY A 127 -6.72 23.41 5.94
CA GLY A 127 -7.18 24.50 6.79
C GLY A 127 -7.57 25.69 5.94
N ARG A 128 -8.59 26.45 6.38
CA ARG A 128 -8.86 27.75 5.79
C ARG A 128 -7.59 28.58 5.96
N GLY A 129 -6.99 29.02 4.86
CA GLY A 129 -5.79 29.85 4.90
C GLY A 129 -6.02 31.03 5.86
N GLY A 130 -5.09 31.21 6.80
CA GLY A 130 -5.09 32.41 7.62
C GLY A 130 -4.72 33.60 6.74
N GLY A 131 -5.72 34.29 6.20
CA GLY A 131 -5.65 35.71 5.84
C GLY A 131 -6.51 36.48 6.85
N PRO A 132 -6.19 37.75 7.18
CA PRO A 132 -5.72 38.82 6.29
C PRO A 132 -4.22 39.07 6.25
#